data_AF-A0A398BNR3-F1
#
_entry.id   AF-A0A398BNR3-F1
#
_cell.length_a   1.000
_cell.length_b   1.000
_cell.length_c   1.000
_cell.angle_alpha   90.00
_cell.angle_beta   90.00
_cell.angle_gamma   90.00
#
_symmetry.space_group_name_H-M   'P 1'
#
loop_
_entity.id
_entity.type
_entity.pdbx_description
1 polymer ?
#
loop_
_entity_poly.entity_id
_entity_poly.type
_entity_poly.pdbx_seq_one_letter_code
_entity_poly.pdbx_strand_id
1 'polypeptide(L)' 'MGLVDGIRKMQARRAIYRQTLRELNALSTRELADLGIHRSMITRLAQEAAYGK' A
#
# COMPACT_ATOMS: atom_id res chain seq x y z
N MET A 1 -21.71 8.77 15.73
CA MET A 1 -20.62 8.12 14.97
C MET A 1 -20.96 6.65 14.84
N GLY A 2 -21.41 6.23 13.66
CA GLY A 2 -21.90 4.86 13.45
C GLY A 2 -20.76 3.89 13.12
N LEU A 3 -20.89 2.64 13.55
CA LEU A 3 -19.98 1.54 13.23
C LEU A 3 -19.67 1.43 11.72
N VAL A 4 -20.63 1.84 10.88
CA VAL A 4 -20.51 1.89 9.41
C VAL A 4 -19.33 2.79 8.96
N ASP A 5 -19.09 3.92 9.60
CA ASP A 5 -18.00 4.83 9.23
C ASP A 5 -16.63 4.23 9.54
N GLY A 6 -16.53 3.49 10.66
CA GLY A 6 -15.31 2.76 11.03
C GLY A 6 -14.99 1.65 10.03
N ILE A 7 -16.01 0.87 9.65
CA ILE A 7 -15.87 -0.20 8.66
C ILE A 7 -15.48 0.37 7.29
N ARG A 8 -16.12 1.45 6.83
CA ARG A 8 -15.77 2.11 5.56
C ARG A 8 -14.32 2.59 5.54
N LYS A 9 -13.84 3.20 6.64
CA LYS A 9 -12.44 3.62 6.76
C LYS A 9 -11.47 2.44 6.73
N MET A 10 -11.77 1.35 7.43
CA MET A 10 -10.93 0.14 7.39
C MET A 10 -10.87 -0.48 5.99
N GLN A 11 -12.01 -0.52 5.29
CA GLN A 11 -12.07 -1.04 3.92
C GLN A 11 -11.28 -0.16 2.94
N ALA A 12 -11.38 1.16 3.06
CA ALA A 12 -10.60 2.08 2.24
C ALA A 12 -9.08 1.88 2.42
N ARG A 13 -8.61 1.80 3.67
CA ARG A 13 -7.18 1.52 3.96
C ARG A 13 -6.73 0.18 3.41
N ARG A 14 -7.54 -0.87 3.58
CA ARG A 14 -7.26 -2.20 3.01
C ARG A 14 -7.20 -2.18 1.49
N ALA A 15 -8.06 -1.40 0.83
CA ALA A 15 -8.05 -1.25 -0.62
C ALA A 15 -6.74 -0.60 -1.09
N ILE A 16 -6.34 0.51 -0.46
CA ILE A 16 -5.07 1.19 -0.75
C ILE A 16 -3.89 0.25 -0.57
N TYR A 17 -3.81 -0.45 0.57
CA TYR A 17 -2.74 -1.41 0.85
C TYR A 17 -2.59 -2.46 -0.26
N ARG A 18 -3.70 -3.10 -0.65
CA ARG A 18 -3.69 -4.15 -1.68
C ARG A 18 -3.39 -3.59 -3.05
N GLN A 19 -3.82 -2.37 -3.35
CA GLN A 19 -3.51 -1.69 -4.59
C GLN A 19 -2.02 -1.38 -4.69
N THR A 20 -1.45 -0.69 -3.70
CA THR A 20 -0.02 -0.35 -3.66
C THR A 20 0.85 -1.59 -3.71
N LEU A 21 0.50 -2.65 -2.96
CA LEU A 21 1.21 -3.93 -3.05
C LEU A 21 1.21 -4.49 -4.46
N ARG A 22 0.07 -4.49 -5.15
CA ARG A 22 -0.05 -5.06 -6.49
C ARG A 22 0.76 -4.26 -7.50
N GLU A 23 0.66 -2.94 -7.45
CA GLU A 23 1.38 -2.03 -8.35
C GLU A 23 2.89 -2.18 -8.16
N LEU A 24 3.39 -2.11 -6.92
CA LEU A 24 4.82 -2.25 -6.65
C LEU A 24 5.36 -3.66 -6.97
N ASN A 25 4.56 -4.72 -6.77
CA ASN A 25 4.98 -6.07 -7.16
C ASN A 25 4.96 -6.29 -8.68
N ALA A 26 4.12 -5.56 -9.41
CA ALA A 26 4.09 -5.61 -10.88
C ALA A 26 5.33 -4.97 -11.51
N LEU A 27 6.02 -4.08 -10.79
CA LEU A 27 7.27 -3.49 -11.24
C LEU A 27 8.41 -4.52 -11.26
N SER A 28 9.25 -4.41 -12.28
CA SER A 28 10.50 -5.14 -12.39
C SER A 28 11.53 -4.66 -11.37
N THR A 29 12.57 -5.45 -11.14
CA THR A 29 13.66 -5.05 -10.23
C THR A 29 14.37 -3.78 -10.69
N ARG A 30 14.45 -3.53 -12.00
CA ARG A 30 15.03 -2.30 -12.55
C ARG A 30 14.15 -1.09 -12.25
N GLU A 31 12.85 -1.16 -12.56
CA GLU A 31 11.92 -0.07 -12.27
C GLU A 31 11.87 0.25 -10.77
N LEU A 32 11.91 -0.77 -9.92
CA LEU A 32 12.02 -0.57 -8.47
C LEU A 32 13.34 0.12 -8.09
N ALA A 33 14.47 -0.29 -8.69
CA ALA A 33 15.77 0.34 -8.44
C ALA A 33 15.84 1.80 -8.92
N ASP A 34 15.21 2.10 -10.06
CA ASP A 34 15.13 3.47 -10.60
C ASP A 34 14.32 4.39 -9.66
N LEU A 35 13.33 3.84 -8.95
CA LEU A 35 12.59 4.52 -7.89
C LEU A 35 13.31 4.52 -6.53
N GLY A 36 14.48 3.89 -6.41
CA GLY A 36 15.18 3.71 -5.14
C GLY A 36 14.49 2.75 -4.17
N ILE A 37 13.61 1.88 -4.66
CA ILE A 37 12.81 0.94 -3.87
C ILE A 37 13.43 -0.46 -3.96
N HIS A 38 13.58 -1.11 -2.81
CA HIS A 38 13.96 -2.52 -2.73
C HIS A 38 12.72 -3.39 -2.51
N ARG A 39 12.71 -4.64 -3.03
CA ARG A 39 11.54 -5.54 -2.91
C ARG A 39 11.12 -5.80 -1.46
N SER A 40 12.06 -5.83 -0.53
CA SER A 40 11.75 -5.96 0.91
C SER A 40 11.00 -4.76 1.49
N MET A 41 11.08 -3.58 0.86
CA MET A 41 10.39 -2.36 1.30
C MET A 41 8.94 -2.30 0.82
N ILE A 42 8.55 -3.09 -0.19
CA ILE A 42 7.21 -3.04 -0.80
C ILE A 42 6.10 -3.20 0.26
N THR A 43 6.25 -4.16 1.18
CA THR A 43 5.27 -4.38 2.25
C THR A 43 5.16 -3.19 3.20
N ARG A 44 6.29 -2.57 3.54
CA ARG A 44 6.35 -1.38 4.40
C ARG A 44 5.73 -0.18 3.71
N LEU A 45 6.10 0.09 2.46
CA LEU A 45 5.56 1.18 1.65
C LEU A 45 4.04 1.06 1.46
N ALA A 46 3.55 -0.15 1.21
CA ALA A 46 2.11 -0.38 1.13
C ALA A 46 1.40 -0.12 2.47
N GLN A 47 2.02 -0.47 3.61
CA GLN A 47 1.50 -0.13 4.93
C GLN A 47 1.51 1.39 5.18
N GLU A 48 2.60 2.07 4.85
CA GLU A 48 2.69 3.54 4.93
C GLU A 48 1.65 4.23 4.03
N ALA A 49 1.43 3.76 2.80
CA ALA A 49 0.41 4.34 1.93
C ALA A 49 -1.02 4.15 2.48
N ALA A 50 -1.29 3.02 3.13
CA ALA A 50 -2.62 2.69 3.65
C ALA A 50 -2.92 3.26 5.04
N TYR A 51 -1.90 3.40 5.90
CA TYR A 51 -2.06 3.74 7.32
C TYR A 51 -1.22 4.95 7.75
N GLY A 52 -0.27 5.38 6.93
CA GLY A 52 0.46 6.64 7.09
C GLY A 52 -0.53 7.79 7.03
N LYS A 53 -0.42 8.66 8.03
CA LYS A 53 -1.31 9.79 8.26
C LYS A 53 -0.82 11.02 7.51
#